data_AF-K5X7X0-F1
#
_entry.id   AF-K5X7X0-F1
#
_cell.length_a   1.000
_cell.length_b   1.000
_cell.length_c   1.000
_cell.angle_alpha   90.00
_cell.angle_beta   90.00
_cell.angle_gamma   90.00
#
_symmetry.space_group_name_H-M   'P 1'
#
loop_
_entity.id
_entity.type
_entity.pdbx_description
1 polymer ?
#
loop_
_entity_poly.entity_id
_entity_poly.type
_entity_poly.pdbx_seq_one_letter_code
_entity_poly.pdbx_strand_id
1 'polypeptide(L)'
;MALHIPKTTLLHAALATISPELATIDDIIRSPARLPTELMLVIRAHLLTLLTHQNFLQSTHALTEYERDLQRLLCPDCISYNIDIYGPDVWQWQQFSGPCNCVRASHGDPPEPSTYLPHFITPHHWLEYYLSIQAASATRASPSPSSIWDVVTNVLRLHHCEPLQDDINNIPVFPPSLPRSSFNIFYHHRVANYYGSCKQSQSRPAIHIRPLRSSLRLLESRGIGEVGDAGDAFRADIILRHAVQELGLAIELKDIFDSPREPLTLTFSLLSHKHDTSSGLPIHNPAHLCFSTLPFFSGLMQTYSFLSTVFQTFISMPMAVATLALAVICFYSRPIALRVEKETGTKRCRFPVASFSRRLAIGHLKARAREFEDRSRAKRFHDS
;
A
#
# COMPACT_ATOMS: atom_id res chain seq x y z
N MET A 1 21.62 11.98 10.56
CA MET A 1 20.57 12.30 9.57
C MET A 1 19.90 10.99 9.16
N ALA A 2 18.57 10.94 9.17
CA ALA A 2 17.82 9.76 8.74
C ALA A 2 16.81 10.19 7.69
N LEU A 3 16.64 9.38 6.65
CA LEU A 3 15.67 9.59 5.61
C LEU A 3 14.40 8.82 5.92
N HIS A 4 13.24 9.46 5.76
CA HIS A 4 11.94 8.89 6.05
C HIS A 4 11.25 8.48 4.74
N ILE A 5 11.08 7.17 4.52
CA ILE A 5 10.47 6.63 3.29
C ILE A 5 9.23 5.81 3.65
N PRO A 6 8.11 5.95 2.91
CA PRO A 6 6.96 5.07 3.07
C PRO A 6 7.34 3.61 2.91
N LYS A 7 6.97 2.78 3.89
CA LYS A 7 7.32 1.35 3.93
C LYS A 7 6.92 0.64 2.65
N THR A 8 5.69 0.85 2.20
CA THR A 8 5.15 0.23 0.98
C THR A 8 6.00 0.55 -0.25
N THR A 9 6.40 1.80 -0.46
CA THR A 9 7.24 2.20 -1.60
C THR A 9 8.59 1.49 -1.57
N LEU A 10 9.22 1.42 -0.39
CA LEU A 10 10.51 0.74 -0.25
C LEU A 10 10.43 -0.76 -0.54
N LEU A 11 9.38 -1.45 -0.06
CA LEU A 11 9.20 -2.88 -0.32
C LEU A 11 9.09 -3.17 -1.83
N HIS A 12 8.29 -2.39 -2.56
CA HIS A 12 8.12 -2.57 -4.00
C HIS A 12 9.37 -2.19 -4.80
N ALA A 13 10.07 -1.12 -4.40
CA ALA A 13 11.32 -0.72 -5.03
C ALA A 13 12.40 -1.79 -4.84
N ALA A 14 12.55 -2.32 -3.62
CA ALA A 14 13.50 -3.40 -3.35
C ALA A 14 13.19 -4.66 -4.17
N LEU A 15 11.92 -5.02 -4.32
CA LEU A 15 11.52 -6.15 -5.16
C LEU A 15 11.80 -5.88 -6.65
N ALA A 16 11.57 -4.65 -7.12
CA ALA A 16 11.88 -4.25 -8.49
C ALA A 16 13.40 -4.30 -8.76
N THR A 17 14.23 -3.95 -7.78
CA THR A 17 15.70 -4.01 -7.89
C THR A 17 16.21 -5.43 -8.12
N ILE A 18 15.55 -6.45 -7.56
CA ILE A 18 15.94 -7.86 -7.73
C ILE A 18 15.23 -8.57 -8.89
N SER A 19 14.49 -7.83 -9.71
CA SER A 19 13.79 -8.39 -10.86
C SER A 19 14.78 -8.89 -11.93
N PRO A 20 14.44 -9.94 -12.69
CA PRO A 20 15.30 -10.44 -13.76
C PRO A 20 15.48 -9.40 -14.89
N GLU A 21 14.49 -8.54 -15.13
CA GLU A 21 14.55 -7.47 -16.12
C GLU A 21 15.65 -6.46 -15.76
N LEU A 22 15.68 -6.00 -14.50
CA LEU A 22 16.69 -5.05 -14.07
C LEU A 22 18.08 -5.69 -13.97
N ALA A 23 18.15 -6.94 -13.50
CA ALA A 23 19.40 -7.71 -13.47
C ALA A 23 20.02 -7.85 -14.87
N THR A 24 19.18 -8.09 -15.89
CA THR A 24 19.63 -8.15 -17.29
C THR A 24 20.20 -6.81 -17.76
N ILE A 25 19.56 -5.69 -17.43
CA ILE A 25 20.07 -4.35 -17.75
C ILE A 25 21.39 -4.07 -17.02
N ASP A 26 21.50 -4.46 -15.75
CA ASP A 26 22.73 -4.32 -14.96
C ASP A 26 23.89 -5.12 -15.57
N ASP A 27 23.63 -6.32 -16.07
CA ASP A 27 24.62 -7.15 -16.76
C ASP A 27 25.06 -6.51 -18.09
N ILE A 28 24.13 -5.93 -18.85
CA ILE A 28 24.44 -5.18 -20.08
C ILE A 28 25.30 -3.96 -19.76
N ILE A 29 24.99 -3.21 -18.70
CA ILE A 29 25.76 -2.03 -18.26
C ILE A 29 27.20 -2.41 -17.89
N ARG A 30 27.41 -3.56 -17.25
CA ARG A 30 28.75 -4.05 -16.87
C ARG A 30 29.55 -4.54 -18.06
N SER A 31 28.89 -5.00 -19.11
CA SER A 31 29.53 -5.40 -20.36
C SER A 31 29.91 -4.17 -21.20
N PRO A 32 30.94 -4.22 -22.06
CA PRO A 32 31.24 -3.16 -23.02
C PRO A 32 30.13 -3.12 -24.09
N ALA A 33 29.03 -2.43 -23.75
CA ALA A 33 27.89 -2.26 -24.63
C ALA A 33 28.18 -1.23 -25.73
N ARG A 34 27.38 -1.26 -26.80
CA ARG A 34 27.46 -0.27 -27.90
C ARG A 34 26.81 1.07 -27.55
N LEU A 35 26.04 1.12 -26.46
CA LEU A 35 25.34 2.33 -26.00
C LEU A 35 26.20 3.05 -24.95
N PRO A 36 26.27 4.40 -24.97
CA PRO A 36 26.86 5.18 -23.89
C PRO A 36 26.25 4.82 -22.54
N THR A 37 27.10 4.69 -21.52
CA THR A 37 26.71 4.29 -20.16
C THR A 37 25.64 5.22 -19.58
N GLU A 38 25.68 6.51 -19.91
CA GLU A 38 24.73 7.51 -19.46
C GLU A 38 23.30 7.18 -19.92
N LEU A 39 23.14 6.75 -21.17
CA LEU A 39 21.84 6.33 -21.69
C LEU A 39 21.37 5.05 -21.03
N MET A 40 22.27 4.10 -20.77
CA MET A 40 21.92 2.87 -20.08
C MET A 40 21.47 3.12 -18.64
N LEU A 41 22.08 4.07 -17.93
CA LEU A 41 21.66 4.47 -16.58
C LEU A 41 20.28 5.14 -16.59
N VAL A 42 19.98 5.97 -17.60
CA VAL A 42 18.64 6.56 -17.77
C VAL A 42 17.59 5.48 -18.03
N ILE A 43 17.88 4.52 -18.90
CA ILE A 43 17.00 3.38 -19.19
C ILE A 43 16.77 2.56 -17.91
N ARG A 44 17.84 2.25 -17.17
CA ARG A 44 17.78 1.52 -15.91
C ARG A 44 16.89 2.23 -14.89
N ALA A 45 17.08 3.53 -14.69
CA ALA A 45 16.27 4.32 -13.75
C ALA A 45 14.78 4.32 -14.14
N HIS A 46 14.47 4.51 -15.42
CA HIS A 46 13.09 4.48 -15.91
C HIS A 46 12.45 3.08 -15.75
N LEU A 47 13.20 2.03 -16.06
CA LEU A 47 12.76 0.65 -15.89
C LEU A 47 12.46 0.34 -14.43
N LEU A 48 13.33 0.74 -13.50
CA LEU A 48 13.10 0.54 -12.07
C LEU A 48 11.81 1.20 -11.58
N THR A 49 11.56 2.46 -11.99
CA THR A 49 10.30 3.15 -11.67
C THR A 49 9.09 2.40 -12.22
N LEU A 50 9.15 1.95 -13.48
CA LEU A 50 8.06 1.23 -14.13
C LEU A 50 7.76 -0.10 -13.42
N LEU A 51 8.79 -0.87 -13.09
CA LEU A 51 8.65 -2.14 -12.37
C LEU A 51 8.13 -1.93 -10.94
N THR A 52 8.61 -0.90 -10.24
CA THR A 52 8.11 -0.54 -8.90
C THR A 52 6.62 -0.23 -8.95
N HIS A 53 6.20 0.57 -9.94
CA HIS A 53 4.79 0.91 -10.15
C HIS A 53 3.94 -0.32 -10.50
N GLN A 54 4.43 -1.19 -11.38
CA GLN A 54 3.75 -2.44 -11.74
C GLN A 54 3.57 -3.35 -10.53
N ASN A 55 4.62 -3.56 -9.73
CA ASN A 55 4.55 -4.37 -8.51
C ASN A 55 3.53 -3.80 -7.52
N PHE A 56 3.44 -2.47 -7.40
CA PHE A 56 2.44 -1.79 -6.57
C PHE A 56 1.01 -2.00 -7.06
N LEU A 57 0.76 -1.89 -8.37
CA LEU A 57 -0.56 -2.16 -8.93
C LEU A 57 -0.97 -3.62 -8.75
N GLN A 58 -0.03 -4.55 -8.96
CA GLN A 58 -0.28 -5.98 -8.77
C GLN A 58 -0.61 -6.32 -7.31
N SER A 59 0.14 -5.77 -6.35
CA SER A 59 -0.12 -5.99 -4.93
C SER A 59 -1.45 -5.38 -4.49
N THR A 60 -1.82 -4.20 -5.02
CA THR A 60 -3.13 -3.57 -4.77
C THR A 60 -4.28 -4.42 -5.32
N HIS A 61 -4.13 -4.96 -6.53
CA HIS A 61 -5.12 -5.85 -7.12
C HIS A 61 -5.26 -7.13 -6.30
N ALA A 62 -4.14 -7.77 -5.95
CA ALA A 62 -4.14 -8.99 -5.14
C ALA A 62 -4.71 -8.75 -3.73
N LEU A 63 -4.51 -7.56 -3.15
CA LEU A 63 -5.13 -7.19 -1.87
C LEU A 63 -6.65 -7.14 -1.99
N THR A 64 -7.16 -6.52 -3.07
CA THR A 64 -8.61 -6.42 -3.34
C THR A 64 -9.22 -7.80 -3.58
N GLU A 65 -8.50 -8.71 -4.24
CA GLU A 65 -8.94 -10.10 -4.40
C GLU A 65 -8.97 -10.85 -3.08
N TYR A 66 -7.93 -10.69 -2.26
CA TYR A 66 -7.87 -11.28 -0.92
C TYR A 66 -9.03 -10.79 -0.03
N GLU A 67 -9.32 -9.49 -0.01
CA GLU A 67 -10.45 -8.91 0.72
C GLU A 67 -11.79 -9.48 0.24
N ARG A 68 -11.96 -9.60 -1.08
CA ARG A 68 -13.16 -10.21 -1.67
C ARG A 68 -13.28 -11.68 -1.27
N ASP A 69 -12.19 -12.41 -1.24
CA ASP A 69 -12.18 -13.80 -0.82
C ASP A 69 -12.51 -13.94 0.67
N LEU A 70 -12.02 -13.05 1.53
CA LEU A 70 -12.45 -12.98 2.94
C LEU A 70 -13.95 -12.74 3.08
N GLN A 71 -14.53 -11.83 2.28
CA GLN A 71 -15.97 -11.57 2.28
C GLN A 71 -16.76 -12.79 1.80
N ARG A 72 -16.27 -13.53 0.80
CA ARG A 72 -16.91 -14.76 0.29
C ARG A 72 -16.97 -15.89 1.33
N LEU A 73 -16.14 -15.84 2.37
CA LEU A 73 -16.23 -16.78 3.49
C LEU A 73 -17.48 -16.52 4.36
N LEU A 74 -18.18 -15.41 4.17
CA LEU A 74 -19.40 -15.05 4.87
C LEU A 74 -20.61 -15.11 3.93
N CYS A 75 -21.78 -15.47 4.46
CA CYS A 75 -23.04 -15.31 3.73
C CYS A 75 -23.47 -13.82 3.67
N PRO A 76 -24.36 -13.43 2.74
CA PRO A 76 -24.80 -12.04 2.58
C PRO A 76 -25.30 -11.37 3.88
N ASP A 77 -26.02 -12.12 4.72
CA ASP A 77 -26.51 -11.62 6.01
C ASP A 77 -25.37 -11.33 7.00
N CYS A 78 -24.37 -12.23 7.06
CA CYS A 78 -23.19 -12.03 7.90
C CYS A 78 -22.32 -10.89 7.39
N ILE A 79 -22.21 -10.70 6.07
CA ILE A 79 -21.51 -9.55 5.48
C ILE A 79 -22.21 -8.26 5.92
N SER A 80 -23.53 -8.18 5.70
CA SER A 80 -24.33 -7.00 6.06
C SER A 80 -24.19 -6.67 7.56
N TYR A 81 -24.27 -7.68 8.42
CA TYR A 81 -24.04 -7.51 9.86
C TYR A 81 -22.65 -6.95 10.18
N ASN A 82 -21.58 -7.47 9.57
CA ASN A 82 -20.23 -6.96 9.84
C ASN A 82 -20.05 -5.53 9.32
N ILE A 83 -20.64 -5.21 8.16
CA ILE A 83 -20.63 -3.85 7.62
C ILE A 83 -21.36 -2.89 8.57
N ASP A 84 -22.51 -3.27 9.12
CA ASP A 84 -23.29 -2.43 10.04
C ASP A 84 -22.58 -2.19 11.38
N ILE A 85 -21.84 -3.18 11.88
CA ILE A 85 -21.20 -3.13 13.20
C ILE A 85 -19.79 -2.54 13.15
N TYR A 86 -18.98 -2.95 12.18
CA TYR A 86 -17.57 -2.60 12.09
C TYR A 86 -17.25 -1.64 10.94
N GLY A 87 -18.18 -1.44 10.01
CA GLY A 87 -17.98 -0.65 8.80
C GLY A 87 -17.58 -1.48 7.57
N PRO A 88 -17.47 -0.83 6.41
CA PRO A 88 -17.19 -1.50 5.13
C PRO A 88 -15.76 -2.04 5.01
N ASP A 89 -14.85 -1.59 5.88
CA ASP A 89 -13.45 -1.99 5.89
C ASP A 89 -13.26 -3.36 6.58
N VAL A 90 -12.93 -4.39 5.80
CA VAL A 90 -12.76 -5.78 6.25
C VAL A 90 -11.66 -5.89 7.32
N TRP A 91 -10.66 -5.01 7.29
CA TRP A 91 -9.55 -5.02 8.25
C TRP A 91 -9.97 -4.59 9.66
N GLN A 92 -11.13 -3.94 9.79
CA GLN A 92 -11.67 -3.51 11.09
C GLN A 92 -12.54 -4.59 11.74
N TRP A 93 -12.75 -5.73 11.07
CA TRP A 93 -13.60 -6.83 11.55
C TRP A 93 -12.86 -7.67 12.61
N GLN A 94 -12.70 -7.11 13.81
CA GLN A 94 -11.91 -7.69 14.92
C GLN A 94 -12.32 -9.11 15.35
N GLN A 95 -13.54 -9.56 14.99
CA GLN A 95 -14.08 -10.88 15.36
C GLN A 95 -14.14 -11.84 14.17
N PHE A 96 -13.53 -11.49 13.04
CA PHE A 96 -13.49 -12.38 11.89
C PHE A 96 -12.72 -13.65 12.21
N SER A 97 -13.44 -14.74 12.41
CA SER A 97 -12.89 -16.04 12.83
C SER A 97 -12.73 -17.02 11.65
N GLY A 98 -12.88 -16.52 10.42
CA GLY A 98 -12.94 -17.33 9.20
C GLY A 98 -14.38 -17.54 8.70
N PRO A 99 -14.64 -18.64 7.97
CA PRO A 99 -15.94 -18.87 7.33
C PRO A 99 -17.11 -18.91 8.30
N CYS A 100 -18.25 -18.31 7.92
CA CYS A 100 -19.43 -18.33 8.78
C CYS A 100 -20.10 -19.71 8.80
N ASN A 101 -20.75 -20.03 9.93
CA ASN A 101 -21.44 -21.30 10.10
C ASN A 101 -22.62 -21.48 9.12
N CYS A 102 -23.19 -20.38 8.60
CA CYS A 102 -24.26 -20.43 7.61
C CYS A 102 -23.80 -21.05 6.28
N VAL A 103 -22.60 -20.71 5.82
CA VAL A 103 -22.00 -21.29 4.61
C VAL A 103 -21.65 -22.75 4.86
N ARG A 104 -21.03 -23.07 6.02
CA ARG A 104 -20.69 -24.46 6.38
C ARG A 104 -21.90 -25.39 6.45
N ALA A 105 -23.00 -24.92 7.03
CA ALA A 105 -24.22 -25.72 7.15
C ALA A 105 -24.89 -26.00 5.79
N SER A 106 -24.68 -25.13 4.80
CA SER A 106 -25.32 -25.24 3.48
C SER A 106 -24.65 -26.28 2.58
N HIS A 107 -23.36 -26.55 2.78
CA HIS A 107 -22.60 -27.44 1.90
C HIS A 107 -22.75 -28.92 2.23
N GLY A 108 -23.27 -29.32 3.40
CA GLY A 108 -23.57 -30.72 3.75
C GLY A 108 -22.37 -31.65 3.90
N ASP A 109 -21.28 -31.36 3.18
CA ASP A 109 -20.03 -32.11 3.21
C ASP A 109 -19.13 -31.61 4.34
N PRO A 110 -18.42 -32.51 5.04
CA PRO A 110 -17.35 -32.10 5.93
C PRO A 110 -16.39 -31.24 5.11
N PRO A 111 -16.02 -30.04 5.60
CA PRO A 111 -15.19 -29.14 4.83
C PRO A 111 -13.92 -29.90 4.44
N GLU A 112 -13.69 -30.06 3.13
CA GLU A 112 -12.36 -30.44 2.68
C GLU A 112 -11.38 -29.51 3.39
N PRO A 113 -10.20 -30.00 3.83
CA PRO A 113 -9.17 -29.16 4.43
C PRO A 113 -8.64 -28.05 3.49
N SER A 114 -9.34 -27.79 2.38
CA SER A 114 -9.31 -26.64 1.48
C SER A 114 -8.81 -25.37 2.17
N THR A 115 -7.57 -25.06 1.82
CA THR A 115 -7.00 -23.73 1.63
C THR A 115 -7.44 -22.72 2.69
N TYR A 116 -7.01 -22.95 3.93
CA TYR A 116 -7.08 -21.94 4.97
C TYR A 116 -6.34 -20.68 4.49
N LEU A 117 -7.10 -19.68 4.04
CA LEU A 117 -6.57 -18.37 3.75
C LEU A 117 -5.93 -17.85 5.05
N PRO A 118 -4.63 -17.53 5.05
CA PRO A 118 -3.98 -16.95 6.22
C PRO A 118 -4.70 -15.65 6.58
N HIS A 119 -5.00 -15.47 7.87
CA HIS A 119 -5.64 -14.25 8.36
C HIS A 119 -4.57 -13.27 8.84
N PHE A 120 -4.65 -12.03 8.36
CA PHE A 120 -3.71 -10.97 8.72
C PHE A 120 -4.42 -9.86 9.50
N ILE A 121 -3.68 -9.27 10.44
CA ILE A 121 -4.19 -8.20 11.33
C ILE A 121 -4.32 -6.87 10.58
N THR A 122 -3.40 -6.60 9.67
CA THR A 122 -3.33 -5.34 8.91
C THR A 122 -3.06 -5.61 7.44
N PRO A 123 -3.45 -4.70 6.54
CA PRO A 123 -3.09 -4.77 5.11
C PRO A 123 -1.57 -4.83 4.90
N HIS A 124 -0.81 -4.18 5.78
CA HIS A 124 0.66 -4.16 5.71
C HIS A 124 1.26 -5.53 6.01
N HIS A 125 0.73 -6.27 6.98
CA HIS A 125 1.22 -7.64 7.26
C HIS A 125 0.90 -8.58 6.09
N TRP A 126 -0.28 -8.44 5.49
CA TRP A 126 -0.61 -9.17 4.26
C TRP A 126 0.38 -8.83 3.14
N LEU A 127 0.70 -7.54 2.95
CA LEU A 127 1.60 -7.09 1.90
C LEU A 127 3.02 -7.65 2.09
N GLU A 128 3.53 -7.63 3.32
CA GLU A 128 4.83 -8.22 3.64
C GLU A 128 4.86 -9.72 3.33
N TYR A 129 3.81 -10.46 3.70
CA TYR A 129 3.70 -11.88 3.37
C TYR A 129 3.63 -12.11 1.85
N TYR A 130 2.78 -11.36 1.14
CA TYR A 130 2.62 -11.44 -0.30
C TYR A 130 3.93 -11.16 -1.05
N LEU A 131 4.62 -10.07 -0.71
CA LEU A 131 5.89 -9.71 -1.32
C LEU A 131 7.02 -10.68 -0.91
N SER A 132 6.95 -11.31 0.26
CA SER A 132 7.92 -12.36 0.64
C SER A 132 7.78 -13.60 -0.26
N ILE A 133 6.54 -13.98 -0.62
CA ILE A 133 6.31 -15.06 -1.60
C ILE A 133 6.88 -14.68 -2.97
N GLN A 134 6.62 -13.45 -3.42
CA GLN A 134 7.17 -12.97 -4.69
C GLN A 134 8.70 -12.94 -4.68
N ALA A 135 9.30 -12.40 -3.61
CA ALA A 135 10.75 -12.38 -3.42
C ALA A 135 11.35 -13.79 -3.47
N ALA A 136 10.76 -14.76 -2.77
CA ALA A 136 11.20 -16.15 -2.80
C ALA A 136 11.17 -16.75 -4.22
N SER A 137 10.18 -16.37 -5.03
CA SER A 137 10.09 -16.82 -6.43
C SER A 137 11.15 -16.18 -7.35
N ALA A 138 11.53 -14.93 -7.06
CA ALA A 138 12.57 -14.21 -7.80
C ALA A 138 13.98 -14.70 -7.43
N THR A 139 14.23 -14.99 -6.15
CA THR A 139 15.52 -15.44 -5.64
C THR A 139 15.63 -16.97 -5.64
N ARG A 140 15.73 -17.60 -6.82
CA ARG A 140 15.85 -19.07 -6.95
C ARG A 140 17.09 -19.70 -6.27
N ALA A 141 18.04 -18.89 -5.80
CA ALA A 141 19.34 -19.35 -5.30
C ALA A 141 19.42 -19.56 -3.77
N SER A 142 18.42 -19.13 -2.99
CA SER A 142 18.47 -19.25 -1.52
C SER A 142 17.55 -20.36 -1.02
N PRO A 143 18.07 -21.35 -0.25
CA PRO A 143 17.26 -22.44 0.30
C PRO A 143 16.36 -22.03 1.48
N SER A 144 16.53 -20.83 2.03
CA SER A 144 15.71 -20.33 3.14
C SER A 144 14.65 -19.36 2.62
N PRO A 145 13.39 -19.44 3.09
CA PRO A 145 12.36 -18.45 2.75
C PRO A 145 12.84 -17.09 3.22
N SER A 146 13.24 -16.25 2.27
CA SER A 146 13.66 -14.88 2.55
C SER A 146 12.44 -14.07 2.93
N SER A 147 12.49 -13.45 4.10
CA SER A 147 11.55 -12.37 4.40
C SER A 147 11.79 -11.26 3.37
N ILE A 148 10.73 -10.57 2.94
CA ILE A 148 10.90 -9.37 2.09
C ILE A 148 11.88 -8.37 2.72
N TRP A 149 11.99 -8.34 4.04
CA TRP A 149 12.94 -7.51 4.77
C TRP A 149 14.40 -7.90 4.61
N ASP A 150 14.69 -9.18 4.36
CA ASP A 150 16.05 -9.62 4.03
C ASP A 150 16.46 -9.05 2.67
N VAL A 151 15.53 -9.06 1.70
CA VAL A 151 15.72 -8.44 0.39
C VAL A 151 15.93 -6.93 0.53
N VAL A 152 15.06 -6.24 1.27
CA VAL A 152 15.19 -4.79 1.51
C VAL A 152 16.53 -4.46 2.16
N THR A 153 16.93 -5.21 3.20
CA THR A 153 18.20 -4.99 3.89
C THR A 153 19.38 -5.21 2.95
N ASN A 154 19.33 -6.25 2.12
CA ASN A 154 20.38 -6.52 1.13
C ASN A 154 20.46 -5.42 0.06
N VAL A 155 19.31 -5.00 -0.49
CA VAL A 155 19.24 -3.91 -1.46
C VAL A 155 19.76 -2.59 -0.87
N LEU A 156 19.35 -2.23 0.35
CA LEU A 156 19.86 -1.03 1.02
C LEU A 156 21.37 -1.09 1.25
N ARG A 157 21.91 -2.26 1.61
CA ARG A 157 23.36 -2.44 1.78
C ARG A 157 24.13 -2.26 0.48
N LEU A 158 23.57 -2.68 -0.66
CA LEU A 158 24.15 -2.41 -1.99
C LEU A 158 24.26 -0.89 -2.25
N HIS A 159 23.35 -0.10 -1.69
CA HIS A 159 23.37 1.36 -1.75
C HIS A 159 23.99 2.03 -0.52
N HIS A 160 24.80 1.31 0.25
CA HIS A 160 25.49 1.82 1.44
C HIS A 160 24.57 2.35 2.54
N CYS A 161 23.37 1.80 2.65
CA CYS A 161 22.38 2.15 3.65
C CYS A 161 21.98 0.93 4.51
N GLU A 162 21.38 1.20 5.65
CA GLU A 162 20.71 0.21 6.48
C GLU A 162 19.41 0.78 7.09
N PRO A 163 18.38 -0.06 7.27
CA PRO A 163 17.17 0.36 7.97
C PRO A 163 17.44 0.47 9.48
N LEU A 164 16.81 1.43 10.15
CA LEU A 164 16.88 1.54 11.61
C LEU A 164 16.06 0.43 12.27
N GLN A 165 16.72 -0.32 13.17
CA GLN A 165 16.20 -1.55 13.75
C GLN A 165 14.96 -1.32 14.65
N ASP A 166 14.82 -0.13 15.22
CA ASP A 166 13.66 0.23 16.05
C ASP A 166 12.35 0.16 15.25
N ASP A 167 12.40 0.45 13.93
CA ASP A 167 11.23 0.34 13.06
C ASP A 167 10.90 -1.12 12.68
N ILE A 168 11.91 -2.00 12.70
CA ILE A 168 11.76 -3.42 12.35
C ILE A 168 11.34 -4.25 13.57
N ASN A 169 11.93 -4.00 14.74
CA ASN A 169 11.65 -4.77 15.95
C ASN A 169 10.29 -4.42 16.58
N ASN A 170 9.74 -3.25 16.26
CA ASN A 170 8.34 -2.92 16.58
C ASN A 170 7.35 -3.67 15.69
N ILE A 171 7.81 -4.42 14.68
CA ILE A 171 6.97 -5.34 13.93
C ILE A 171 6.77 -6.58 14.82
N PRO A 172 5.55 -6.89 15.26
CA PRO A 172 5.30 -8.08 16.05
C PRO A 172 5.71 -9.31 15.26
N VAL A 173 6.85 -9.93 15.64
CA VAL A 173 7.30 -11.20 15.08
C VAL A 173 6.31 -12.26 15.52
N PHE A 174 5.35 -12.58 14.65
CA PHE A 174 4.45 -13.68 14.92
C PHE A 174 5.23 -14.99 14.80
N PRO A 175 5.19 -15.87 15.82
CA PRO A 175 5.79 -17.17 15.69
C PRO A 175 5.12 -17.90 14.51
N PRO A 176 5.88 -18.61 13.66
CA PRO A 176 5.32 -19.41 12.59
C PRO A 176 4.32 -20.40 13.19
N SER A 177 3.04 -20.17 12.89
CA SER A 177 1.90 -21.06 13.15
C SER A 177 2.09 -22.06 14.30
N LEU A 178 1.96 -21.60 15.55
CA LEU A 178 1.83 -22.52 16.69
C LEU A 178 0.54 -23.37 16.53
N PRO A 179 0.57 -24.67 16.89
CA PRO A 179 -0.58 -25.54 16.81
C PRO A 179 -1.72 -25.03 17.72
N ARG A 180 -2.89 -24.89 17.10
CA ARG A 180 -4.04 -24.09 17.57
C ARG A 180 -4.82 -24.67 18.75
N SER A 181 -4.31 -25.67 19.47
CA SER A 181 -5.15 -26.48 20.36
C SER A 181 -5.43 -25.89 21.75
N SER A 182 -4.83 -24.76 22.16
CA SER A 182 -4.94 -24.37 23.59
C SER A 182 -4.98 -22.87 23.91
N PHE A 183 -5.06 -21.96 22.93
CA PHE A 183 -5.04 -20.53 23.23
C PHE A 183 -6.44 -19.92 23.27
N ASN A 184 -6.82 -19.43 24.45
CA ASN A 184 -8.02 -18.64 24.72
C ASN A 184 -7.84 -17.22 24.13
N ILE A 185 -7.91 -17.12 22.80
CA ILE A 185 -7.69 -15.91 21.98
C ILE A 185 -8.63 -14.74 22.38
N PHE A 186 -9.72 -15.04 23.08
CA PHE A 186 -10.73 -14.06 23.50
C PHE A 186 -10.22 -13.01 24.50
N TYR A 187 -9.21 -13.32 25.33
CA TYR A 187 -8.76 -12.41 26.41
C TYR A 187 -7.66 -11.43 25.99
N HIS A 188 -6.72 -11.83 25.13
CA HIS A 188 -5.62 -10.93 24.71
C HIS A 188 -6.08 -9.84 23.74
N HIS A 189 -7.05 -10.13 22.87
CA HIS A 189 -7.53 -9.16 21.87
C HIS A 189 -8.34 -8.01 22.50
N ARG A 190 -8.97 -8.24 23.66
CA ARG A 190 -9.79 -7.22 24.35
C ARG A 190 -8.95 -6.18 25.10
N VAL A 191 -7.75 -6.56 25.55
CA VAL A 191 -6.85 -5.66 26.29
C VAL A 191 -6.05 -4.77 25.34
N ALA A 192 -5.66 -5.27 24.17
CA ALA A 192 -5.03 -4.43 23.13
C ALA A 192 -5.99 -3.37 22.56
N ASN A 193 -7.29 -3.70 22.44
CA ASN A 193 -8.29 -2.81 21.84
C ASN A 193 -8.82 -1.72 22.79
N TYR A 194 -8.59 -1.81 24.10
CA TYR A 194 -9.03 -0.76 25.03
C TYR A 194 -8.14 0.51 24.98
N TYR A 195 -6.96 0.43 24.36
CA TYR A 195 -6.05 1.57 24.13
C TYR A 195 -6.12 2.17 22.71
N GLY A 196 -6.90 1.59 21.78
CA GLY A 196 -6.84 1.91 20.34
C GLY A 196 -7.90 2.88 19.80
N SER A 197 -8.79 3.45 20.62
CA SER A 197 -9.84 4.38 20.16
C SER A 197 -9.50 5.85 20.42
N CYS A 198 -8.22 6.21 20.29
CA CYS A 198 -7.80 7.60 20.16
C CYS A 198 -7.42 7.84 18.72
N LYS A 199 -7.91 8.96 18.18
CA LYS A 199 -7.60 9.56 16.89
C LYS A 199 -6.11 9.88 16.76
N GLN A 200 -5.24 8.87 16.77
CA GLN A 200 -3.88 9.04 16.28
C GLN A 200 -4.03 9.26 14.78
N SER A 201 -3.70 10.47 14.35
CA SER A 201 -3.19 10.71 13.01
C SER A 201 -2.18 9.60 12.70
N GLN A 202 -2.64 8.53 12.04
CA GLN A 202 -1.80 7.41 11.66
C GLN A 202 -0.82 7.96 10.64
N SER A 203 0.30 8.48 11.13
CA SER A 203 1.48 8.73 10.31
C SER A 203 1.71 7.44 9.54
N ARG A 204 1.66 7.52 8.22
CA ARG A 204 1.86 6.36 7.34
C ARG A 204 3.09 5.60 7.82
N PRO A 205 3.03 4.27 7.97
CA PRO A 205 4.17 3.50 8.46
C PRO A 205 5.34 3.76 7.54
N ALA A 206 6.39 4.30 8.12
CA ALA A 206 7.57 4.73 7.42
C ALA A 206 8.80 4.19 8.12
N ILE A 207 9.85 4.04 7.32
CA ILE A 207 11.10 3.44 7.75
C ILE A 207 12.15 4.53 7.70
N HIS A 208 12.92 4.62 8.78
CA HIS A 208 14.08 5.47 8.82
C HIS A 208 15.28 4.73 8.25
N ILE A 209 15.90 5.32 7.23
CA ILE A 209 17.10 4.79 6.59
C ILE A 209 18.29 5.65 6.99
N ARG A 210 19.40 5.00 7.32
CA ARG A 210 20.67 5.68 7.60
C ARG A 210 21.80 5.10 6.75
N PRO A 211 22.84 5.89 6.45
CA PRO A 211 24.06 5.38 5.83
C PRO A 211 24.79 4.38 6.72
N LEU A 212 25.48 3.42 6.09
CA LEU A 212 26.41 2.54 6.78
C LEU A 212 27.60 3.34 7.32
N ARG A 213 27.95 3.09 8.58
CA ARG A 213 29.12 3.72 9.23
C ARG A 213 30.43 3.43 8.48
N SER A 214 30.56 2.24 7.90
CA SER A 214 31.72 1.87 7.08
C SER A 214 31.87 2.75 5.84
N SER A 215 30.75 3.07 5.17
CA SER A 215 30.74 3.91 3.97
C SER A 215 31.04 5.38 4.30
N LEU A 216 30.56 5.89 5.44
CA LEU A 216 30.92 7.23 5.92
C LEU A 216 32.44 7.36 6.14
N ARG A 217 33.05 6.40 6.83
CA ARG A 217 34.52 6.37 7.06
C ARG A 217 35.33 6.26 5.75
N LEU A 218 34.79 5.57 4.75
CA LEU A 218 35.44 5.45 3.43
C LEU A 218 35.43 6.76 2.65
N LEU A 219 34.37 7.57 2.78
CA LEU A 219 34.33 8.91 2.18
C LEU A 219 35.24 9.89 2.95
N GLU A 220 35.28 9.77 4.28
CA GLU A 220 36.20 10.53 5.13
C GLU A 220 37.66 10.25 4.76
N SER A 221 38.04 8.98 4.59
CA SER A 221 39.41 8.60 4.19
C SER A 221 39.80 9.06 2.78
N ARG A 222 38.81 9.38 1.92
CA ARG A 222 39.01 9.99 0.60
C ARG A 222 39.07 11.52 0.65
N GLY A 223 38.97 12.13 1.84
CA GLY A 223 38.95 13.58 2.00
C GLY A 223 37.67 14.24 1.51
N ILE A 224 36.56 13.51 1.41
CA ILE A 224 35.27 14.04 0.99
C ILE A 224 34.53 14.60 2.22
N GLY A 225 34.47 15.92 2.30
CA GLY A 225 33.83 16.65 3.41
C GLY A 225 34.79 16.95 4.58
N GLU A 226 34.40 17.87 5.46
CA GLU A 226 35.19 18.24 6.64
C GLU A 226 35.29 17.09 7.66
N VAL A 227 36.24 17.17 8.59
CA VAL A 227 36.33 16.22 9.71
C VAL A 227 35.36 16.67 10.81
N GLY A 228 34.65 15.72 11.41
CA GLY A 228 33.66 15.97 12.47
C GLY A 228 32.21 15.94 11.99
N ASP A 229 31.30 16.33 12.89
CA ASP A 229 29.85 16.11 12.74
C ASP A 229 29.25 16.74 11.47
N ALA A 230 29.74 17.92 11.07
CA ALA A 230 29.27 18.61 9.87
C ALA A 230 29.64 17.84 8.58
N GLY A 231 30.85 17.29 8.52
CA GLY A 231 31.27 16.47 7.39
C GLY A 231 30.55 15.13 7.33
N ASP A 232 30.26 14.52 8.50
CA ASP A 232 29.47 13.29 8.56
C ASP A 232 28.04 13.50 8.07
N ALA A 233 27.43 14.65 8.41
CA ALA A 233 26.11 15.02 7.88
C ALA A 233 26.13 15.19 6.36
N PHE A 234 27.15 15.86 5.80
CA PHE A 234 27.30 16.04 4.35
C PHE A 234 27.53 14.71 3.62
N ARG A 235 28.43 13.85 4.13
CA ARG A 235 28.67 12.50 3.58
C ARG A 235 27.40 11.64 3.65
N ALA A 236 26.66 11.74 4.75
CA ALA A 236 25.40 11.04 4.91
C ALA A 236 24.36 11.48 3.87
N ASP A 237 24.22 12.78 3.65
CA ASP A 237 23.31 13.34 2.66
C ASP A 237 23.65 12.87 1.24
N ILE A 238 24.93 12.83 0.86
CA ILE A 238 25.37 12.29 -0.45
C ILE A 238 24.93 10.83 -0.62
N ILE A 239 25.21 9.97 0.37
CA ILE A 239 24.85 8.55 0.30
C ILE A 239 23.33 8.39 0.20
N LEU A 240 22.57 9.11 1.02
CA LEU A 240 21.11 9.02 1.04
C LEU A 240 20.50 9.51 -0.27
N ARG A 241 20.96 10.65 -0.82
CA ARG A 241 20.47 11.15 -2.11
C ARG A 241 20.76 10.17 -3.25
N HIS A 242 21.96 9.60 -3.27
CA HIS A 242 22.32 8.59 -4.25
C HIS A 242 21.43 7.35 -4.13
N ALA A 243 21.23 6.82 -2.91
CA ALA A 243 20.33 5.69 -2.68
C ALA A 243 18.89 5.98 -3.11
N VAL A 244 18.38 7.18 -2.81
CA VAL A 244 17.03 7.62 -3.22
C VAL A 244 16.88 7.67 -4.73
N GLN A 245 17.86 8.24 -5.42
CA GLN A 245 17.86 8.34 -6.87
C GLN A 245 17.94 6.95 -7.52
N GLU A 246 18.86 6.12 -7.05
CA GLU A 246 19.11 4.77 -7.57
C GLU A 246 17.97 3.79 -7.29
N LEU A 247 17.23 3.98 -6.19
CA LEU A 247 16.05 3.17 -5.88
C LEU A 247 14.76 3.73 -6.50
N GLY A 248 14.84 4.83 -7.26
CA GLY A 248 13.67 5.49 -7.85
C GLY A 248 12.70 6.05 -6.81
N LEU A 249 13.16 6.31 -5.58
CA LEU A 249 12.35 6.80 -4.45
C LEU A 249 12.12 8.32 -4.51
N ALA A 250 12.88 9.04 -5.33
CA ALA A 250 12.74 10.49 -5.53
C ALA A 250 11.42 10.90 -6.18
N ILE A 251 10.73 9.95 -6.83
CA ILE A 251 9.42 10.20 -7.40
C ILE A 251 8.44 10.15 -6.23
N GLU A 252 8.17 11.31 -5.63
CA GLU A 252 6.99 11.47 -4.80
C GLU A 252 5.79 11.05 -5.66
N LEU A 253 5.31 9.82 -5.44
CA LEU A 253 4.05 9.31 -6.00
C LEU A 253 2.86 10.27 -5.72
N LYS A 254 3.05 11.29 -4.87
CA LYS A 254 2.10 12.35 -4.56
C LYS A 254 1.49 13.00 -5.81
N ASP A 255 2.25 13.20 -6.89
CA ASP A 255 1.71 13.77 -8.14
C ASP A 255 0.84 12.79 -8.96
N ILE A 256 0.94 11.49 -8.70
CA ILE A 256 0.12 10.46 -9.34
C ILE A 256 -1.17 10.19 -8.54
N PHE A 257 -1.17 10.44 -7.23
CA PHE A 257 -2.19 9.92 -6.32
C PHE A 257 -3.01 10.96 -5.52
N ASP A 258 -2.71 12.27 -5.59
CA ASP A 258 -3.53 13.31 -4.93
C ASP A 258 -4.57 13.99 -5.85
N SER A 259 -4.71 13.60 -7.13
CA SER A 259 -5.83 14.07 -7.96
C SER A 259 -7.09 13.25 -7.71
N PRO A 260 -8.23 13.84 -7.32
CA PRO A 260 -9.51 13.15 -7.36
C PRO A 260 -9.78 12.69 -8.80
N ARG A 261 -10.43 11.53 -8.94
CA ARG A 261 -10.85 10.93 -10.22
C ARG A 261 -11.83 11.85 -10.95
N GLU A 262 -11.32 12.84 -11.67
CA GLU A 262 -12.01 13.56 -12.74
C GLU A 262 -11.12 13.62 -13.99
N PRO A 263 -11.70 13.54 -15.21
CA PRO A 263 -10.94 13.55 -16.45
C PRO A 263 -10.23 14.89 -16.65
N LEU A 264 -8.90 14.85 -16.73
CA LEU A 264 -8.03 16.01 -16.94
C LEU A 264 -8.41 16.78 -18.21
N THR A 265 -8.98 17.96 -18.02
CA THR A 265 -8.99 19.04 -19.02
C THR A 265 -7.86 19.99 -18.63
N LEU A 266 -6.70 19.87 -19.27
CA LEU A 266 -5.53 20.71 -18.99
C LEU A 266 -5.68 22.08 -19.67
N THR A 267 -6.13 23.09 -18.94
CA THR A 267 -5.89 24.50 -19.30
C THR A 267 -4.62 24.99 -18.61
N PHE A 268 -3.55 25.15 -19.38
CA PHE A 268 -2.33 25.83 -18.94
C PHE A 268 -2.49 27.35 -19.15
N SER A 269 -2.56 28.09 -18.04
CA SER A 269 -2.47 29.56 -18.06
C SER A 269 -1.01 29.99 -18.19
N LEU A 270 -0.66 30.52 -19.35
CA LEU A 270 0.54 31.31 -19.64
C LEU A 270 0.45 32.69 -18.98
N LEU A 271 1.43 33.07 -18.16
CA LEU A 271 1.77 34.48 -17.87
C LEU A 271 3.23 34.52 -17.37
N SER A 272 4.19 34.79 -18.25
CA SER A 272 4.65 36.11 -18.71
C SER A 272 5.44 36.90 -17.66
N HIS A 273 6.75 36.66 -17.67
CA HIS A 273 7.85 37.62 -17.62
C HIS A 273 7.56 39.04 -17.10
N LYS A 274 8.26 39.44 -16.03
CA LYS A 274 8.75 40.82 -15.88
C LYS A 274 10.18 40.79 -15.34
N HIS A 275 11.09 41.31 -16.16
CA HIS A 275 12.49 41.57 -15.83
C HIS A 275 12.57 42.61 -14.72
N ASP A 276 13.51 42.43 -13.79
CA ASP A 276 14.28 43.57 -13.26
C ASP A 276 15.74 43.14 -13.02
N THR A 277 16.62 43.91 -13.62
CA THR A 277 18.07 43.86 -13.59
C THR A 277 18.63 44.58 -12.36
N SER A 278 19.48 43.92 -11.56
CA SER A 278 20.52 44.63 -10.82
C SER A 278 21.77 43.78 -10.64
N SER A 279 22.88 44.39 -11.03
CA SER A 279 24.28 43.97 -11.07
C SER A 279 24.91 43.51 -9.74
N GLY A 280 25.73 42.45 -9.81
CA GLY A 280 26.74 42.09 -8.80
C GLY A 280 27.73 41.04 -9.35
N LEU A 281 29.01 41.38 -9.34
CA LEU A 281 30.17 40.73 -9.98
C LEU A 281 30.53 39.30 -9.48
N PRO A 282 31.41 38.56 -10.20
CA PRO A 282 31.50 37.10 -10.16
C PRO A 282 32.54 36.57 -9.18
N ILE A 283 32.25 35.41 -8.59
CA ILE A 283 33.26 34.52 -8.01
C ILE A 283 33.25 33.24 -8.84
N HIS A 284 34.37 33.01 -9.52
CA HIS A 284 34.65 31.80 -10.29
C HIS A 284 34.62 30.56 -9.40
N ASN A 285 33.77 29.59 -9.73
CA ASN A 285 33.83 28.24 -9.19
C ASN A 285 33.67 27.26 -10.37
N PRO A 286 34.71 26.51 -10.78
CA PRO A 286 34.63 25.61 -11.93
C PRO A 286 34.32 24.19 -11.46
N ALA A 287 33.04 23.83 -11.32
CA ALA A 287 32.60 22.43 -11.22
C ALA A 287 31.09 22.24 -11.45
N HIS A 288 30.48 22.96 -12.40
CA HIS A 288 29.14 22.63 -12.90
C HIS A 288 29.24 22.19 -14.35
N LEU A 289 29.61 20.92 -14.56
CA LEU A 289 29.27 20.21 -15.80
C LEU A 289 27.77 19.91 -15.75
N CYS A 290 27.00 20.95 -16.06
CA CYS A 290 25.57 20.93 -16.18
C CYS A 290 25.21 20.26 -17.51
N PHE A 291 24.63 19.06 -17.43
CA PHE A 291 23.89 18.40 -18.51
C PHE A 291 22.77 19.34 -18.99
N SER A 292 23.10 20.25 -19.90
CA SER A 292 22.20 21.26 -20.47
C SER A 292 21.85 20.97 -21.93
N THR A 293 22.18 19.77 -22.39
CA THR A 293 21.74 19.26 -23.68
C THR A 293 20.74 18.16 -23.43
N LEU A 294 19.44 18.45 -23.55
CA LEU A 294 18.45 17.61 -24.23
C LEU A 294 17.03 18.30 -24.26
N PRO A 295 16.90 19.57 -24.68
CA PRO A 295 15.57 20.16 -24.94
C PRO A 295 14.80 19.41 -26.07
N PHE A 296 15.49 18.59 -26.86
CA PHE A 296 14.90 17.79 -27.92
C PHE A 296 14.05 16.60 -27.40
N PHE A 297 14.49 15.94 -26.32
CA PHE A 297 13.77 14.77 -25.79
C PHE A 297 12.50 15.16 -25.04
N SER A 298 12.46 16.32 -24.36
CA SER A 298 11.23 16.76 -23.71
C SER A 298 10.14 17.09 -24.75
N GLY A 299 10.52 17.69 -25.89
CA GLY A 299 9.62 17.95 -27.01
C GLY A 299 9.03 16.66 -27.60
N LEU A 300 9.85 15.63 -27.83
CA LEU A 300 9.39 14.33 -28.33
C LEU A 300 8.41 13.65 -27.37
N MET A 301 8.73 13.60 -26.08
CA MET A 301 7.83 13.02 -25.06
C MET A 301 6.51 13.79 -24.95
N GLN A 302 6.56 15.12 -25.08
CA GLN A 302 5.35 15.96 -25.06
C GLN A 302 4.47 15.72 -26.30
N THR A 303 5.07 15.57 -27.49
CA THR A 303 4.31 15.24 -28.71
C THR A 303 3.69 13.84 -28.66
N TYR A 304 4.39 12.85 -28.09
CA TYR A 304 3.87 11.50 -27.93
C TYR A 304 2.69 11.46 -26.95
N SER A 305 2.79 12.17 -25.82
CA SER A 305 1.68 12.29 -24.86
C SER A 305 0.45 12.97 -25.49
N PHE A 306 0.66 14.01 -26.31
CA PHE A 306 -0.43 14.67 -27.04
C PHE A 306 -1.08 13.74 -28.07
N LEU A 307 -0.30 13.02 -28.87
CA LEU A 307 -0.86 12.09 -29.86
C LEU A 307 -1.60 10.92 -29.19
N SER A 308 -1.08 10.41 -28.08
CA SER A 308 -1.71 9.33 -27.31
C SER A 308 -3.07 9.75 -26.74
N THR A 309 -3.16 10.94 -26.14
CA THR A 309 -4.42 11.48 -25.61
C THR A 309 -5.45 11.73 -26.71
N VAL A 310 -5.04 12.30 -27.84
CA VAL A 310 -5.91 12.48 -29.01
C VAL A 310 -6.44 11.13 -29.50
N PHE A 311 -5.58 10.13 -29.71
CA PHE A 311 -6.01 8.79 -30.12
C PHE A 311 -6.99 8.15 -29.12
N GLN A 312 -6.74 8.31 -27.83
CA GLN A 312 -7.59 7.75 -26.78
C GLN A 312 -8.98 8.42 -26.76
N THR A 313 -9.09 9.71 -27.05
CA THR A 313 -10.39 10.39 -27.19
C THR A 313 -11.16 9.92 -28.45
N PHE A 314 -10.47 9.72 -29.57
CA PHE A 314 -11.10 9.22 -30.80
C PHE A 314 -11.59 7.77 -30.68
N ILE A 315 -10.93 6.92 -29.90
CA ILE A 315 -11.34 5.53 -29.69
C ILE A 315 -12.42 5.40 -28.60
N SER A 316 -12.37 6.23 -27.55
CA SER A 316 -13.32 6.13 -26.42
C SER A 316 -14.70 6.71 -26.73
N MET A 317 -14.81 7.74 -27.58
CA MET A 317 -16.09 8.36 -27.90
C MET A 317 -17.08 7.42 -28.63
N PRO A 318 -16.70 6.65 -29.67
CA PRO A 318 -17.60 5.71 -30.34
C PRO A 318 -18.08 4.60 -29.41
N MET A 319 -17.22 4.11 -28.52
CA MET A 319 -17.55 3.07 -27.54
C MET A 319 -18.56 3.56 -26.49
N ALA A 320 -18.39 4.80 -26.01
CA ALA A 320 -19.36 5.42 -25.10
C ALA A 320 -20.73 5.61 -25.76
N VAL A 321 -20.75 6.07 -27.02
CA VAL A 321 -22.00 6.22 -27.81
C VAL A 321 -22.67 4.87 -28.05
N ALA A 322 -21.91 3.83 -28.40
CA ALA A 322 -22.44 2.48 -28.61
C ALA A 322 -23.03 1.90 -27.31
N THR A 323 -22.37 2.12 -26.18
CA THR A 323 -22.83 1.65 -24.86
C THR A 323 -24.11 2.35 -24.43
N LEU A 324 -24.20 3.68 -24.66
CA LEU A 324 -25.42 4.45 -24.39
C LEU A 324 -26.58 3.99 -25.28
N ALA A 325 -26.33 3.77 -26.58
CA ALA A 325 -27.35 3.26 -27.50
C ALA A 325 -27.87 1.87 -27.07
N LEU A 326 -26.97 0.96 -26.69
CA LEU A 326 -27.35 -0.37 -26.17
C LEU A 326 -28.14 -0.27 -24.86
N ALA A 327 -27.74 0.62 -23.94
CA ALA A 327 -28.47 0.83 -22.68
C ALA A 327 -29.90 1.33 -22.94
N VAL A 328 -30.06 2.29 -23.86
CA VAL A 328 -31.38 2.81 -24.27
C VAL A 328 -32.22 1.68 -24.89
N ILE A 329 -31.65 0.92 -25.84
CA ILE A 329 -32.33 -0.22 -26.45
C ILE A 329 -32.77 -1.22 -25.38
N CYS A 330 -31.88 -1.63 -24.47
CA CYS A 330 -32.22 -2.57 -23.40
C CYS A 330 -33.32 -2.04 -22.45
N PHE A 331 -33.33 -0.73 -22.17
CA PHE A 331 -34.34 -0.13 -21.30
C PHE A 331 -35.73 -0.09 -21.95
N TYR A 332 -35.78 0.22 -23.24
CA TYR A 332 -37.03 0.29 -24.01
C TYR A 332 -37.48 -1.06 -24.58
N SER A 333 -36.59 -2.04 -24.68
CA SER A 333 -36.91 -3.40 -25.12
C SER A 333 -37.52 -4.28 -24.03
N ARG A 334 -37.97 -3.71 -22.90
CA ARG A 334 -38.64 -4.49 -21.84
C ARG A 334 -39.77 -5.32 -22.46
N PRO A 335 -39.66 -6.66 -22.51
CA PRO A 335 -40.69 -7.48 -23.08
C PRO A 335 -41.93 -7.38 -22.18
N ILE A 336 -43.07 -7.06 -22.79
CA ILE A 336 -44.41 -7.05 -22.16
C ILE A 336 -44.78 -8.43 -21.55
N ALA A 337 -43.97 -9.47 -21.77
CA ALA A 337 -44.17 -10.84 -21.33
C ALA A 337 -43.90 -11.14 -19.84
N LEU A 338 -43.49 -10.16 -19.02
CA LEU A 338 -43.33 -10.36 -17.55
C LEU A 338 -44.48 -9.78 -16.72
N ARG A 339 -45.72 -9.92 -17.20
CA ARG A 339 -46.89 -10.05 -16.31
C ARG A 339 -47.09 -11.54 -16.01
N VAL A 340 -46.26 -12.09 -15.12
CA VAL A 340 -46.49 -13.43 -14.56
C VAL A 340 -47.20 -13.26 -13.23
N GLU A 341 -48.32 -13.96 -13.12
CA GLU A 341 -49.28 -13.96 -12.04
C GLU A 341 -48.64 -14.19 -10.66
N LYS A 342 -49.15 -13.45 -9.68
CA LYS A 342 -49.00 -13.76 -8.25
C LYS A 342 -49.77 -15.05 -7.98
N GLU A 343 -49.12 -16.20 -8.07
CA GLU A 343 -49.58 -17.39 -7.34
C GLU A 343 -48.89 -17.48 -5.98
N THR A 344 -49.75 -17.45 -4.98
CA THR A 344 -49.52 -17.59 -3.55
C THR A 344 -48.85 -18.93 -3.22
N GLY A 345 -47.61 -18.86 -2.72
CA GLY A 345 -46.87 -20.04 -2.28
C GLY A 345 -45.87 -19.74 -1.17
N THR A 346 -46.34 -19.15 -0.07
CA THR A 346 -45.55 -18.89 1.16
C THR A 346 -44.98 -20.18 1.76
N LYS A 347 -43.74 -20.55 1.41
CA LYS A 347 -42.89 -21.36 2.27
C LYS A 347 -42.13 -20.42 3.23
N ARG A 348 -42.66 -20.30 4.45
CA ARG A 348 -42.00 -19.66 5.59
C ARG A 348 -40.72 -20.42 5.92
N CYS A 349 -39.56 -19.84 5.62
CA CYS A 349 -38.34 -20.12 6.37
C CYS A 349 -38.55 -19.61 7.80
N ARG A 350 -38.85 -20.50 8.74
CA ARG A 350 -38.81 -20.19 10.19
C ARG A 350 -37.36 -19.98 10.58
N PHE A 351 -36.94 -18.72 10.69
CA PHE A 351 -35.77 -18.35 11.46
C PHE A 351 -36.07 -18.56 12.96
N PRO A 352 -35.20 -19.21 13.75
CA PRO A 352 -35.28 -19.16 15.20
C PRO A 352 -34.71 -17.80 15.68
N VAL A 353 -35.46 -16.72 15.47
CA VAL A 353 -35.21 -15.42 16.14
C VAL A 353 -35.89 -15.43 17.50
N ALA A 354 -35.36 -16.21 18.43
CA ALA A 354 -35.64 -16.09 19.86
C ALA A 354 -34.57 -16.89 20.60
N SER A 355 -33.44 -16.30 20.99
CA SER A 355 -33.25 -16.04 22.42
C SER A 355 -31.96 -15.25 22.75
N PHE A 356 -31.16 -14.83 21.77
CA PHE A 356 -29.85 -14.23 22.08
C PHE A 356 -29.86 -12.70 22.20
N SER A 357 -30.72 -12.00 21.44
CA SER A 357 -30.71 -10.53 21.40
C SER A 357 -31.31 -9.84 22.65
N ARG A 358 -32.21 -10.51 23.39
CA ARG A 358 -32.74 -9.97 24.67
C ARG A 358 -31.73 -10.01 25.82
N ARG A 359 -30.78 -10.94 25.84
CA ARG A 359 -29.80 -11.03 26.96
C ARG A 359 -28.73 -9.95 26.89
N LEU A 360 -28.33 -9.51 25.69
CA LEU A 360 -27.37 -8.41 25.53
C LEU A 360 -28.00 -7.03 25.80
N ALA A 361 -29.25 -6.79 25.38
CA ALA A 361 -29.94 -5.53 25.68
C ALA A 361 -30.23 -5.34 27.18
N ILE A 362 -30.60 -6.42 27.89
CA ILE A 362 -30.83 -6.38 29.35
C ILE A 362 -29.51 -6.20 30.13
N GLY A 363 -28.41 -6.78 29.64
CA GLY A 363 -27.08 -6.59 30.24
C GLY A 363 -26.62 -5.13 30.18
N HIS A 364 -26.77 -4.49 29.01
CA HIS A 364 -26.36 -3.09 28.81
C HIS A 364 -27.22 -2.09 29.60
N LEU A 365 -28.52 -2.35 29.74
CA LEU A 365 -29.42 -1.53 30.57
C LEU A 365 -29.14 -1.69 32.07
N LYS A 366 -28.81 -2.90 32.54
CA LYS A 366 -28.40 -3.12 33.94
C LYS A 366 -27.07 -2.45 34.30
N ALA A 367 -26.11 -2.41 33.37
CA ALA A 367 -24.84 -1.72 33.59
C ALA A 367 -25.03 -0.20 33.69
N ARG A 368 -25.84 0.40 32.81
CA ARG A 368 -26.18 1.83 32.87
C ARG A 368 -26.97 2.23 34.11
N ALA A 369 -27.86 1.36 34.58
CA ALA A 369 -28.62 1.61 35.81
C ALA A 369 -27.71 1.68 37.05
N ARG A 370 -26.69 0.80 37.15
CA ARG A 370 -25.71 0.85 38.25
C ARG A 370 -24.83 2.09 38.20
N GLU A 371 -24.37 2.48 37.00
CA GLU A 371 -23.56 3.71 36.87
C GLU A 371 -24.35 4.97 37.27
N PHE A 372 -25.66 5.00 36.98
CA PHE A 372 -26.52 6.10 37.41
C PHE A 372 -26.74 6.11 38.92
N GLU A 373 -26.89 4.94 39.54
CA GLU A 373 -27.05 4.80 41.00
C GLU A 373 -25.77 5.19 41.75
N ASP A 374 -24.60 4.81 41.25
CA ASP A 374 -23.30 5.18 41.82
C ASP A 374 -23.02 6.70 41.71
N ARG A 375 -23.34 7.32 40.56
CA ARG A 375 -23.26 8.79 40.42
C ARG A 375 -24.23 9.52 41.36
N SER A 376 -25.40 8.94 41.60
CA SER A 376 -26.42 9.49 42.51
C SER A 376 -26.02 9.37 43.98
N ARG A 377 -25.24 8.34 44.36
CA ARG A 377 -24.62 8.23 45.68
C ARG A 377 -23.46 9.21 45.84
N ALA A 378 -22.60 9.33 44.83
CA ALA A 378 -21.46 10.24 44.87
C ALA A 378 -21.88 11.71 45.07
N LYS A 379 -22.99 12.14 44.44
CA LYS A 379 -23.55 13.49 44.66
C LYS A 379 -24.05 13.71 46.09
N ARG A 380 -24.69 12.72 46.71
CA ARG A 380 -25.20 12.85 48.09
C ARG A 380 -24.11 12.99 49.14
N PHE A 381 -22.90 12.47 48.89
CA PHE A 381 -21.76 12.63 49.78
C PHE A 381 -21.07 13.99 49.67
N HIS A 382 -21.37 14.79 48.64
CA HIS A 382 -20.76 16.10 48.46
C HIS A 382 -21.61 17.25 49.02
N ASP A 383 -22.91 17.00 49.23
CA ASP A 383 -23.89 17.96 49.74
C ASP A 383 -24.21 17.77 51.25
N SER A 384 -23.51 16.85 51.93
CA SER A 384 -23.51 16.69 53.40
C SER A 384 -22.16 17.10 53.95
#